data_AF-A0A7S3LB91-F1
#
_entry.id   AF-A0A7S3LB91-F1
#
_cell.length_a   1.000
_cell.length_b   1.000
_cell.length_c   1.000
_cell.angle_alpha   90.00
_cell.angle_beta   90.00
_cell.angle_gamma   90.00
#
_symmetry.space_group_name_H-M   'P 1'
#
loop_
_entity.id
_entity.type
_entity.pdbx_description
1 polymer ?
#
loop_
_entity_poly.entity_id
_entity_poly.type
_entity_poly.pdbx_seq_one_letter_code
_entity_poly.pdbx_strand_id
1 'polypeptide(L)'
;KMLNIIETFVNLQGWKFGRLDGNTNVASRQRLVDNFNQDESYFGLLMTTRTGGVGLNLTGANRIILYDPDWNPQTDAQARERAWRFGQEREVTIYRLITAGTVEEKIYQRQIFKTALSNRVLQDPRQRRLFSQRDLRDLFTLKADAGSLRSGGDGSTDTASYTQGIGVVDPSADVGN
;
A
#
# COMPACT_ATOMS: atom_id res chain seq x y z
N LYS A 1 -4.06 -9.99 -14.87
CA LYS A 1 -3.26 -9.72 -16.10
C LYS A 1 -1.87 -9.19 -15.76
N MET A 2 -1.73 -8.15 -14.93
CA MET A 2 -0.42 -7.64 -14.48
C MET A 2 0.45 -8.71 -13.79
N LEU A 3 -0.14 -9.52 -12.90
CA LEU A 3 0.57 -10.59 -12.19
C LEU A 3 1.25 -11.59 -13.14
N ASN A 4 0.70 -11.81 -14.34
CA ASN A 4 1.30 -12.70 -15.34
C ASN A 4 2.60 -12.11 -15.91
N ILE A 5 2.67 -10.79 -16.09
CA ILE A 5 3.86 -10.10 -16.59
C ILE A 5 4.98 -10.22 -15.54
N ILE A 6 4.65 -9.99 -14.27
CA ILE A 6 5.59 -10.15 -13.16
C ILE A 6 6.07 -11.60 -13.07
N GLU A 7 5.15 -12.57 -13.18
CA GLU A 7 5.48 -13.99 -13.21
C GLU A 7 6.46 -14.34 -14.35
N THR A 8 6.23 -13.83 -15.57
CA THR A 8 7.17 -14.03 -16.68
C THR A 8 8.55 -13.46 -16.34
N PHE A 9 8.61 -12.26 -15.76
CA PHE A 9 9.87 -11.64 -15.36
C PHE A 9 10.61 -12.46 -14.30
N VAL A 10 9.93 -12.86 -13.22
CA VAL A 10 10.51 -13.65 -12.13
C VAL A 10 11.02 -15.01 -12.62
N ASN A 11 10.28 -15.66 -13.53
CA ASN A 11 10.72 -16.89 -14.18
C ASN A 11 11.99 -16.68 -15.01
N LEU A 12 12.09 -15.60 -15.77
CA LEU A 12 13.29 -15.28 -16.57
C LEU A 12 14.53 -15.06 -15.70
N GLN A 13 14.35 -14.58 -14.46
CA GLN A 13 15.45 -14.43 -13.49
C GLN A 13 15.82 -15.74 -12.78
N GLY A 14 15.06 -16.82 -12.98
CA GLY A 14 15.28 -18.10 -12.29
C GLY A 14 14.99 -18.06 -10.79
N TRP A 15 14.25 -17.06 -10.32
CA TRP A 15 13.88 -16.96 -8.91
C TRP A 15 12.73 -17.90 -8.58
N LYS A 16 12.84 -18.61 -7.46
CA LYS A 16 11.75 -19.44 -6.95
C LYS A 16 10.66 -18.55 -6.35
N PHE A 17 9.41 -18.73 -6.76
CA PHE A 17 8.30 -17.93 -6.26
C PHE A 17 7.04 -18.78 -6.08
N GLY A 18 6.13 -18.30 -5.24
CA GLY A 18 4.76 -18.81 -5.13
C GLY A 18 3.77 -17.89 -5.84
N ARG A 19 2.58 -18.41 -6.18
CA ARG A 19 1.49 -17.59 -6.73
C ARG A 19 0.15 -17.94 -6.09
N LEU A 20 -0.56 -16.93 -5.57
CA LEU A 20 -1.90 -17.04 -5.00
C LEU A 20 -2.85 -16.02 -5.63
N ASP A 21 -3.68 -16.50 -6.55
CA ASP A 21 -4.73 -15.71 -7.20
C ASP A 21 -6.09 -16.42 -7.16
N GLY A 22 -7.09 -15.85 -7.83
CA GLY A 22 -8.44 -16.40 -7.86
C GLY A 22 -8.54 -17.80 -8.49
N ASN A 23 -7.55 -18.21 -9.27
CA ASN A 23 -7.52 -19.52 -9.94
C ASN A 23 -6.78 -20.58 -9.11
N THR A 24 -6.05 -20.20 -8.06
CA THR A 24 -5.36 -21.16 -7.20
C THR A 24 -6.38 -21.98 -6.40
N ASN A 25 -6.30 -23.31 -6.52
CA ASN A 25 -7.14 -24.26 -5.79
C ASN A 25 -7.06 -23.98 -4.27
N VAL A 26 -8.22 -23.84 -3.63
CA VAL A 26 -8.35 -23.56 -2.19
C VAL A 26 -7.57 -24.56 -1.34
N ALA A 27 -7.63 -25.86 -1.68
CA ALA A 27 -6.97 -26.92 -0.94
C ALA A 27 -5.43 -26.81 -0.96
N SER A 28 -4.85 -26.21 -2.00
CA SER A 28 -3.39 -26.04 -2.11
C SER A 28 -2.88 -24.72 -1.56
N ARG A 29 -3.76 -23.74 -1.27
CA ARG A 29 -3.33 -22.41 -0.81
C ARG A 29 -2.55 -22.48 0.49
N GLN A 30 -3.05 -23.26 1.46
CA GLN A 30 -2.41 -23.38 2.77
C GLN A 30 -1.01 -23.99 2.63
N ARG A 31 -0.88 -25.09 1.88
CA ARG A 31 0.42 -25.74 1.63
C ARG A 31 1.44 -24.79 0.98
N LEU A 32 0.98 -23.96 0.04
CA LEU A 32 1.86 -22.98 -0.62
C LEU A 32 2.33 -21.91 0.36
N VAL A 33 1.43 -21.41 1.22
CA VAL A 33 1.77 -20.45 2.28
C VAL A 33 2.74 -21.07 3.30
N ASP A 34 2.50 -22.31 3.73
CA ASP A 34 3.37 -23.01 4.68
C ASP A 34 4.77 -23.18 4.10
N ASN A 35 4.87 -23.61 2.84
CA ASN A 35 6.15 -23.72 2.14
C ASN A 35 6.84 -22.35 2.03
N PHE A 36 6.12 -21.30 1.65
CA PHE A 36 6.68 -19.95 1.56
C PHE A 36 7.20 -19.42 2.90
N ASN A 37 6.53 -19.76 4.01
CA ASN A 37 6.94 -19.34 5.35
C ASN A 37 8.14 -20.13 5.91
N GLN A 38 8.34 -21.37 5.47
CA GLN A 38 9.37 -22.27 6.01
C GLN A 38 10.63 -22.36 5.14
N ASP A 39 10.50 -22.13 3.83
CA ASP A 39 11.56 -22.33 2.85
C ASP A 39 12.13 -20.99 2.38
N GLU A 40 13.32 -20.65 2.87
CA GLU A 40 14.03 -19.41 2.55
C GLU A 40 14.49 -19.32 1.08
N SER A 41 14.42 -20.42 0.31
CA SER A 41 14.74 -20.39 -1.12
C SER A 41 13.69 -19.66 -1.96
N TYR A 42 12.48 -19.42 -1.42
CA TYR A 42 11.48 -18.59 -2.08
C TYR A 42 11.91 -17.12 -2.07
N PHE A 43 12.10 -16.56 -3.26
CA PHE A 43 12.32 -15.13 -3.44
C PHE A 43 11.08 -14.29 -3.09
N GLY A 44 9.88 -14.80 -3.41
CA GLY A 44 8.66 -14.04 -3.19
C GLY A 44 7.38 -14.80 -3.44
N LEU A 45 6.28 -14.16 -3.06
CA LEU A 45 4.92 -14.67 -3.23
C LEU A 45 4.09 -13.65 -4.01
N LEU A 46 3.69 -14.02 -5.23
CA LEU A 46 2.85 -13.21 -6.10
C LEU A 46 1.38 -13.39 -5.70
N MET A 47 0.72 -12.29 -5.37
CA MET A 47 -0.68 -12.33 -4.93
C MET A 47 -1.52 -11.24 -5.59
N THR A 48 -2.82 -11.47 -5.69
CA THR A 48 -3.76 -10.37 -5.90
C THR A 48 -4.19 -9.79 -4.56
N THR A 49 -4.42 -8.48 -4.49
CA THR A 49 -4.88 -7.80 -3.28
C THR A 49 -6.17 -8.41 -2.71
N ARG A 50 -7.07 -8.88 -3.59
CA ARG A 50 -8.31 -9.57 -3.20
C ARG A 50 -8.07 -10.94 -2.56
N THR A 51 -7.15 -11.75 -3.08
CA THR A 51 -6.79 -13.03 -2.44
C THR A 51 -5.97 -12.84 -1.16
N GLY A 52 -5.29 -11.70 -1.02
CA GLY A 52 -4.70 -11.25 0.24
C GLY A 52 -5.72 -11.00 1.36
N GLY A 53 -7.02 -10.88 1.07
CA GLY A 53 -8.08 -10.71 2.08
C GLY A 53 -8.49 -11.99 2.83
N VAL A 54 -7.99 -13.17 2.44
CA VAL A 54 -8.55 -14.49 2.83
C VAL A 54 -8.07 -15.00 4.20
N GLY A 55 -7.40 -14.20 5.04
CA GLY A 55 -7.00 -14.67 6.38
C GLY A 55 -5.62 -15.33 6.46
N LEU A 56 -4.79 -15.22 5.42
CA LEU A 56 -3.48 -15.90 5.37
C LEU A 56 -2.44 -15.26 6.31
N ASN A 57 -1.47 -16.06 6.76
CA ASN A 57 -0.33 -15.59 7.55
C ASN A 57 0.96 -15.70 6.72
N LEU A 58 1.65 -14.58 6.49
CA LEU A 58 2.77 -14.48 5.55
C LEU A 58 4.04 -13.98 6.26
N THR A 59 4.40 -14.60 7.38
CA THR A 59 5.58 -14.24 8.18
C THR A 59 6.90 -14.52 7.45
N GLY A 60 6.90 -15.38 6.43
CA GLY A 60 8.04 -15.63 5.54
C GLY A 60 8.49 -14.42 4.73
N ALA A 61 7.65 -13.38 4.60
CA ALA A 61 8.01 -12.11 3.97
C ALA A 61 8.19 -10.99 4.99
N ASN A 62 9.21 -10.16 4.82
CA ASN A 62 9.37 -8.90 5.55
C ASN A 62 9.39 -7.67 4.63
N ARG A 63 9.25 -7.87 3.31
CA ARG A 63 9.10 -6.79 2.33
C ARG A 63 7.80 -6.99 1.57
N ILE A 64 6.97 -5.96 1.52
CA ILE A 64 5.70 -5.96 0.79
C ILE A 64 5.78 -4.90 -0.29
N ILE A 65 5.45 -5.26 -1.53
CA ILE A 65 5.37 -4.32 -2.65
C ILE A 65 3.92 -4.25 -3.11
N LEU A 66 3.28 -3.10 -2.88
CA LEU A 66 2.00 -2.75 -3.47
C LEU A 66 2.28 -2.16 -4.85
N TYR A 67 2.03 -2.95 -5.89
CA TYR A 67 2.37 -2.60 -7.26
C TYR A 67 1.47 -1.49 -7.81
N ASP A 68 0.16 -1.57 -7.55
CA ASP A 68 -0.84 -0.61 -7.95
C ASP A 68 -1.79 -0.31 -6.77
N PRO A 69 -2.20 0.95 -6.55
CA PRO A 69 -3.08 1.30 -5.43
C PRO A 69 -4.54 0.90 -5.71
N ASP A 70 -5.20 0.24 -4.75
CA ASP A 70 -6.63 -0.07 -4.86
C ASP A 70 -7.50 1.18 -4.65
N TRP A 71 -8.70 1.24 -5.20
CA TRP A 71 -9.63 2.34 -4.92
C TRP A 71 -10.16 2.34 -3.48
N ASN A 72 -10.11 1.19 -2.81
CA ASN A 72 -10.48 0.97 -1.44
C ASN A 72 -9.22 0.84 -0.55
N PRO A 73 -8.93 1.81 0.32
CA PRO A 73 -7.74 1.75 1.19
C PRO A 73 -7.72 0.54 2.13
N GLN A 74 -8.88 -0.03 2.46
CA GLN A 74 -8.98 -1.19 3.34
C GLN A 74 -8.41 -2.45 2.69
N THR A 75 -8.48 -2.56 1.37
CA THR A 75 -7.94 -3.72 0.66
C THR A 75 -6.41 -3.77 0.77
N ASP A 76 -5.75 -2.62 0.60
CA ASP A 76 -4.30 -2.51 0.77
C ASP A 76 -3.88 -2.71 2.23
N ALA A 77 -4.65 -2.14 3.18
CA ALA A 77 -4.40 -2.30 4.61
C ALA A 77 -4.42 -3.78 5.02
N GLN A 78 -5.48 -4.51 4.62
CA GLN A 78 -5.61 -5.94 4.91
C GLN A 78 -4.50 -6.77 4.27
N ALA A 79 -4.06 -6.43 3.06
CA ALA A 79 -2.95 -7.13 2.40
C ALA A 79 -1.64 -6.96 3.19
N ARG A 80 -1.40 -5.75 3.71
CA ARG A 80 -0.21 -5.42 4.52
C ARG A 80 -0.17 -6.16 5.85
N GLU A 81 -1.33 -6.26 6.51
CA GLU A 81 -1.55 -6.97 7.79
C GLU A 81 -1.39 -8.50 7.70
N ARG A 82 -1.08 -9.05 6.51
CA ARG A 82 -0.74 -10.47 6.35
C ARG A 82 0.70 -10.78 6.72
N ALA A 83 1.61 -9.83 6.48
CA ALA A 83 3.02 -9.97 6.86
C ALA A 83 3.35 -9.11 8.10
N TRP A 84 2.73 -7.93 8.24
CA TRP A 84 2.80 -7.14 9.46
C TRP A 84 1.73 -7.62 10.46
N ARG A 85 2.01 -8.75 11.11
CA ARG A 85 1.11 -9.42 12.04
C ARG A 85 1.87 -10.04 13.20
N PHE A 86 1.14 -10.39 14.26
CA PHE A 86 1.67 -11.21 15.35
C PHE A 86 2.34 -12.49 14.82
N GLY A 87 3.55 -12.78 15.30
CA GLY A 87 4.39 -13.88 14.83
C GLY A 87 5.45 -13.49 13.79
N GLN A 88 5.47 -12.24 13.34
CA GLN A 88 6.58 -11.71 12.57
C GLN A 88 7.72 -11.24 13.49
N GLU A 89 8.93 -11.71 13.23
CA GLU A 89 10.13 -11.39 14.02
C GLU A 89 11.03 -10.35 13.33
N ARG A 90 10.87 -10.17 12.01
CA ARG A 90 11.67 -9.23 11.21
C ARG A 90 10.93 -7.92 11.00
N GLU A 91 11.69 -6.84 10.88
CA GLU A 91 11.15 -5.53 10.51
C GLU A 91 10.48 -5.61 9.12
N VAL A 92 9.21 -5.18 9.06
CA VAL A 92 8.41 -5.22 7.83
C VAL A 92 8.44 -3.87 7.14
N THR A 93 9.02 -3.81 5.94
CA THR A 93 9.01 -2.62 5.08
C THR A 93 7.95 -2.75 4.00
N ILE A 94 7.16 -1.71 3.79
CA ILE A 94 6.11 -1.68 2.77
C ILE A 94 6.42 -0.60 1.75
N TYR A 95 6.54 -1.03 0.50
CA TYR A 95 6.73 -0.18 -0.66
C TYR A 95 5.41 -0.05 -1.39
N ARG A 96 5.05 1.17 -1.77
CA ARG A 96 3.91 1.45 -2.64
C ARG A 96 4.42 2.18 -3.86
N LEU A 97 4.18 1.59 -5.03
CA LEU A 97 4.54 2.20 -6.29
C LEU A 97 3.39 3.12 -6.73
N ILE A 98 3.72 4.36 -7.05
CA ILE A 98 2.77 5.37 -7.54
C ILE A 98 3.45 6.12 -8.67
N THR A 99 2.82 6.12 -9.83
CA THR A 99 3.30 6.88 -10.98
C THR A 99 2.82 8.33 -10.89
N ALA A 100 3.77 9.25 -10.74
CA ALA A 100 3.50 10.69 -10.64
C ALA A 100 2.81 11.25 -11.89
N GLY A 101 1.90 12.22 -11.71
CA GLY A 101 1.19 12.86 -12.82
C GLY A 101 0.16 11.95 -13.51
N THR A 102 -0.15 10.79 -12.92
CA THR A 102 -1.14 9.85 -13.45
C THR A 102 -2.36 9.74 -12.54
N VAL A 103 -3.34 8.95 -12.99
CA VAL A 103 -4.52 8.62 -12.18
C VAL A 103 -4.17 7.92 -10.87
N GLU A 104 -3.04 7.22 -10.77
CA GLU A 104 -2.61 6.52 -9.55
C GLU A 104 -2.42 7.47 -8.38
N GLU A 105 -1.85 8.66 -8.64
CA GLU A 105 -1.68 9.71 -7.63
C GLU A 105 -3.03 10.18 -7.08
N LYS A 106 -4.04 10.33 -7.94
CA LYS A 106 -5.40 10.71 -7.53
C LYS A 106 -6.11 9.60 -6.76
N ILE A 107 -5.89 8.35 -7.13
CA ILE A 107 -6.41 7.20 -6.37
C ILE A 107 -5.81 7.23 -4.96
N TYR A 108 -4.50 7.44 -4.84
CA TYR A 108 -3.83 7.51 -3.55
C TYR A 108 -4.31 8.69 -2.69
N GLN A 109 -4.43 9.90 -3.26
CA GLN A 109 -5.00 11.05 -2.55
C GLN A 109 -6.41 10.76 -2.01
N ARG A 110 -7.25 10.06 -2.80
CA ARG A 110 -8.59 9.64 -2.36
C ARG A 110 -8.54 8.59 -1.25
N GLN A 111 -7.61 7.67 -1.30
CA GLN A 111 -7.41 6.69 -0.22
C GLN A 111 -7.09 7.41 1.09
N ILE A 112 -6.11 8.32 1.10
CA ILE A 112 -5.75 9.12 2.28
C ILE A 112 -6.98 9.86 2.81
N PHE A 113 -7.71 10.53 1.92
CA PHE A 113 -8.92 11.27 2.27
C PHE A 113 -9.99 10.38 2.91
N LYS A 114 -10.28 9.22 2.32
CA LYS A 114 -11.26 8.26 2.85
C LYS A 114 -10.85 7.75 4.24
N THR A 115 -9.56 7.47 4.43
CA THR A 115 -9.03 7.02 5.74
C THR A 115 -9.15 8.13 6.79
N ALA A 116 -8.76 9.36 6.45
CA ALA A 116 -8.88 10.50 7.35
C ALA A 116 -10.34 10.80 7.72
N LEU A 117 -11.24 10.71 6.75
CA LEU A 117 -12.68 10.83 6.95
C LEU A 117 -13.20 9.77 7.91
N SER A 118 -12.86 8.50 7.67
CA SER A 118 -13.26 7.39 8.53
C SER A 118 -12.81 7.60 9.97
N ASN A 119 -11.56 8.02 10.17
CA ASN A 119 -11.01 8.26 11.50
C ASN A 119 -11.73 9.42 12.22
N ARG A 120 -12.05 10.52 11.53
CA ARG A 120 -12.78 11.64 12.13
C ARG A 120 -14.21 11.27 12.53
N VAL A 121 -14.93 10.52 11.68
CA VAL A 121 -16.29 10.07 12.00
C VAL A 121 -16.32 9.12 13.20
N LEU A 122 -15.30 8.26 13.32
CA LEU A 122 -15.16 7.38 14.48
C LEU A 122 -14.87 8.15 15.77
N GLN A 123 -14.18 9.29 15.69
CA GLN A 123 -13.89 10.15 16.84
C GLN A 123 -15.09 11.01 17.26
N ASP A 124 -15.78 11.64 16.31
CA ASP A 124 -17.01 12.41 16.57
C ASP A 124 -18.09 12.13 15.52
N PRO A 125 -19.04 11.22 15.82
CA PRO A 125 -20.14 10.88 14.92
C PRO A 125 -21.11 12.03 14.63
N ARG A 126 -21.09 13.13 15.39
CA ARG A 126 -22.06 14.23 15.29
C ARG A 126 -21.65 15.29 14.26
N GLN A 127 -20.41 15.26 13.78
CA GLN A 127 -19.88 16.25 12.86
C GLN A 127 -20.37 15.99 11.42
N ARG A 128 -21.44 16.69 11.01
CA ARG A 128 -22.13 16.49 9.71
C ARG A 128 -21.51 17.18 8.50
N ARG A 129 -20.65 18.19 8.71
CA ARG A 129 -19.95 18.93 7.63
C ARG A 129 -18.45 18.84 7.83
N LEU A 130 -17.85 17.87 7.16
CA LEU A 130 -16.43 17.55 7.33
C LEU A 130 -15.54 18.26 6.29
N PHE A 131 -16.11 18.82 5.22
CA PHE A 131 -15.36 19.35 4.08
C PHE A 131 -15.97 20.61 3.48
N SER A 132 -15.10 21.48 2.95
CA SER A 132 -15.47 22.64 2.15
C SER A 132 -15.69 22.25 0.68
N GLN A 133 -16.35 23.11 -0.10
CA GLN A 133 -16.47 22.90 -1.56
C GLN A 133 -15.12 22.92 -2.28
N ARG A 134 -14.10 23.60 -1.72
CA ARG A 134 -12.76 23.67 -2.30
C ARG A 134 -12.04 22.33 -2.18
N ASP A 135 -12.09 21.72 -0.99
CA ASP A 135 -11.49 20.41 -0.71
C ASP A 135 -12.04 19.35 -1.67
N LEU A 136 -13.35 19.39 -1.94
CA LEU A 136 -13.98 18.51 -2.90
C LEU A 136 -13.47 18.76 -4.32
N ARG A 137 -13.33 20.01 -4.78
CA ARG A 137 -12.81 20.30 -6.13
C ARG A 137 -11.37 19.85 -6.33
N ASP A 138 -10.51 20.05 -5.34
CA ASP A 138 -9.10 19.64 -5.43
C ASP A 138 -8.93 18.11 -5.52
N LEU A 139 -9.84 17.35 -4.89
CA LEU A 139 -9.89 15.89 -5.00
C LEU A 139 -10.14 15.39 -6.44
N PHE A 140 -10.81 16.19 -7.28
CA PHE A 140 -11.14 15.85 -8.67
C PHE A 140 -10.25 16.57 -9.71
N THR A 141 -9.33 17.44 -9.28
CA THR A 141 -8.50 18.24 -10.21
C THR A 141 -7.07 17.73 -10.24
N LEU A 142 -6.61 17.19 -11.38
CA LEU A 142 -5.19 16.86 -11.58
C LEU A 142 -4.42 18.18 -11.78
N LYS A 143 -3.52 18.54 -10.85
CA LYS A 143 -2.60 19.66 -11.06
C LYS A 143 -1.53 19.15 -12.02
N ALA A 144 -1.40 19.80 -13.18
CA ALA A 144 -0.29 19.53 -14.07
C ALA A 144 0.96 20.16 -13.45
N ASP A 145 1.93 19.34 -13.06
CA ASP A 145 3.23 19.79 -12.59
C ASP A 145 4.02 20.43 -13.73
N ALA A 146 3.76 21.71 -14.00
CA ALA A 146 4.66 22.55 -14.76
C ALA A 146 5.72 23.14 -13.79
N GLY A 147 6.64 22.33 -13.27
CA GLY A 147 7.81 22.90 -12.59
C GLY A 147 8.65 22.06 -11.61
N SER A 148 8.27 20.86 -11.18
CA SER A 148 8.93 20.21 -10.02
C SER A 148 10.30 19.55 -10.28
N LEU A 149 10.88 19.67 -11.48
CA LEU A 149 12.25 19.18 -11.77
C LEU A 149 13.37 20.22 -11.52
N ARG A 150 13.06 21.41 -11.02
CA ARG A 150 14.08 22.41 -10.66
C ARG A 150 13.81 22.99 -9.28
N SER A 151 14.75 22.71 -8.38
CA SER A 151 14.89 23.22 -7.01
C SER A 151 14.37 22.28 -5.92
N GLY A 152 15.28 21.81 -5.07
CA GLY A 152 14.99 21.12 -3.82
C GLY A 152 14.35 22.05 -2.81
N GLY A 153 13.07 22.37 -3.03
CA GLY A 153 12.20 23.04 -2.08
C GLY A 153 11.20 22.03 -1.55
N ASP A 154 11.16 21.88 -0.22
CA ASP A 154 9.98 21.58 0.60
C ASP A 154 8.72 21.23 -0.22
N GLY A 155 8.46 19.92 -0.36
CA GLY A 155 7.28 19.37 -1.02
C GLY A 155 6.00 19.48 -0.18
N SER A 156 5.83 20.54 0.61
CA SER A 156 4.56 20.87 1.27
C SER A 156 3.53 21.30 0.24
N THR A 157 2.87 20.31 -0.35
CA THR A 157 1.53 20.51 -0.90
C THR A 157 0.57 20.70 0.27
N ASP A 158 -0.43 21.58 0.17
CA ASP A 158 -1.41 21.83 1.25
C ASP A 158 -2.15 20.55 1.72
N THR A 159 -2.08 19.44 0.99
CA THR A 159 -2.57 18.14 1.45
C THR A 159 -1.67 17.55 2.55
N ALA A 160 -0.35 17.82 2.50
CA ALA A 160 0.63 17.46 3.52
C ALA A 160 0.38 18.20 4.86
N SER A 161 -0.10 19.45 4.82
CA SER A 161 -0.43 20.21 6.03
C SER A 161 -1.66 19.65 6.75
N TYR A 162 -2.62 19.06 6.04
CA TYR A 162 -3.74 18.31 6.62
C TYR A 162 -3.35 16.93 7.19
N THR A 163 -2.17 16.40 6.82
CA THR A 163 -1.66 15.09 7.28
C THR A 163 -0.58 15.21 8.37
N GLN A 164 -0.20 16.41 8.81
CA GLN A 164 0.80 16.59 9.89
C GLN A 164 0.39 15.98 11.25
N GLY A 165 -0.83 15.44 11.38
CA GLY A 165 -1.26 14.65 12.54
C GLY A 165 -1.40 13.14 12.30
N ILE A 166 -1.10 12.63 11.10
CA ILE A 166 -1.27 11.21 10.74
C ILE A 166 -0.02 10.72 10.00
N GLY A 167 1.03 10.39 10.77
CA GLY A 167 1.96 9.31 10.44
C GLY A 167 2.93 9.51 9.27
N VAL A 168 3.37 10.73 9.00
CA VAL A 168 4.64 10.93 8.26
C VAL A 168 5.75 10.97 9.32
N VAL A 169 6.50 9.89 9.46
CA VAL A 169 7.74 9.91 10.25
C VAL A 169 8.73 10.76 9.48
N ASP A 170 9.06 11.93 10.04
CA ASP A 170 10.14 12.78 9.57
C ASP A 170 11.48 12.09 9.89
N PRO A 171 12.27 11.64 8.88
CA PRO A 171 13.56 10.99 9.13
C PRO A 171 14.60 11.93 9.73
N SER A 172 14.35 13.24 9.76
CA SER A 172 15.26 14.24 10.34
C SER A 172 14.97 14.55 11.82
N ALA A 173 13.90 14.00 12.40
CA ALA A 173 13.53 14.24 13.79
C ALA A 173 14.25 13.33 14.81
N ASP A 174 15.07 12.37 14.35
CA ASP A 174 15.73 11.38 15.22
C ASP A 174 17.27 11.53 15.23
N VAL A 175 17.74 12.79 15.26
CA VAL A 175 19.13 13.12 15.63
C VAL A 175 19.10 14.15 16.74
N GLY A 176 19.00 13.70 17.99
CA GLY A 176 19.06 14.62 19.12
C GLY A 176 18.77 14.04 20.50
N ASN A 177 19.78 13.37 21.05
CA ASN A 177 20.07 13.12 22.47
C ASN A 177 19.39 11.91 23.14
#